data_AF-A0A7K4CQ82-F1
#
_entry.id   AF-A0A7K4CQ82-F1
#
_cell.length_a   1.000
_cell.length_b   1.000
_cell.length_c   1.000
_cell.angle_alpha   90.00
_cell.angle_beta   90.00
_cell.angle_gamma   90.00
#
_symmetry.space_group_name_H-M   'P 1'
#
loop_
_entity.id
_entity.type
_entity.pdbx_description
1 polymer ?
#
loop_
_entity_poly.entity_id
_entity_poly.type
_entity_poly.pdbx_seq_one_letter_code
_entity_poly.pdbx_strand_id
1 'polypeptide(L)'
;MEIDRVKLAIIDQLKRFDGYSKKIEACKESAAMDPNAKKQLQASFSETENKIAALQRDIAVEERAIYNLLSQNPGNVKALEKQNEKISKLKQSVNEQEEHVETIITQLEEIARKEKLVQELDSIQAAYKQCLASLMNLRNRFPDSYKDAEEESGIFFLTTPKPGKFKSQ
;
A
#
# COMPACT_ATOMS: atom_id res chain seq x y z
N MET A 1 28.83 -31.31 -25.40
CA MET A 1 29.38 -29.94 -25.35
C MET A 1 28.32 -28.85 -25.48
N GLU A 2 27.53 -28.74 -26.56
CA GLU A 2 26.47 -27.72 -26.65
C GLU A 2 25.28 -27.98 -25.73
N ILE A 3 24.86 -29.24 -25.63
CA ILE A 3 23.78 -29.69 -24.75
C ILE A 3 24.10 -29.43 -23.27
N ASP A 4 25.35 -29.62 -22.85
CA ASP A 4 25.79 -29.43 -21.45
C ASP A 4 25.86 -27.95 -21.03
N ARG A 5 26.19 -27.06 -21.97
CA ARG A 5 26.09 -25.61 -21.77
C ARG A 5 24.64 -25.15 -21.59
N VAL A 6 23.71 -25.71 -22.37
CA VAL A 6 22.28 -25.38 -22.26
C VAL A 6 21.72 -25.84 -20.91
N LYS A 7 22.14 -27.01 -20.41
CA LYS A 7 21.74 -27.54 -19.09
C LYS A 7 22.21 -26.65 -17.94
N LEU A 8 23.51 -26.32 -17.90
CA LEU A 8 24.08 -25.44 -16.87
C LEU A 8 23.40 -24.06 -16.89
N ALA A 9 23.09 -23.53 -18.08
CA ALA A 9 22.34 -22.29 -18.22
C ALA A 9 20.92 -22.38 -17.63
N ILE A 10 20.19 -23.49 -17.83
CA ILE A 10 18.86 -23.69 -17.22
C ILE A 10 18.95 -23.76 -15.69
N ILE A 11 19.93 -24.47 -15.14
CA ILE A 11 20.13 -24.58 -13.68
C ILE A 11 20.49 -23.22 -13.06
N ASP A 12 21.41 -22.48 -13.67
CA ASP A 12 21.78 -21.14 -13.21
C ASP A 12 20.62 -20.16 -13.31
N GLN A 13 19.81 -20.26 -14.36
CA GLN A 13 18.58 -19.49 -14.48
C GLN A 13 17.62 -19.83 -13.34
N LEU A 14 17.36 -21.11 -13.06
CA LEU A 14 16.46 -21.54 -11.97
C LEU A 14 16.91 -21.04 -10.58
N LYS A 15 18.22 -21.00 -10.30
CA LYS A 15 18.77 -20.41 -9.05
C LYS A 15 18.56 -18.91 -8.97
N ARG A 16 18.82 -18.18 -10.06
CA ARG A 16 18.56 -16.73 -10.14
C ARG A 16 17.07 -16.46 -9.96
N PHE A 17 16.22 -17.30 -10.55
CA PHE A 17 14.78 -17.24 -10.38
C PHE A 17 14.41 -17.35 -8.88
N ASP A 18 14.83 -18.37 -8.12
CA ASP A 18 14.48 -18.49 -6.66
C ASP A 18 14.88 -17.23 -5.86
N GLY A 19 16.05 -16.67 -6.16
CA GLY A 19 16.51 -15.41 -5.56
C GLY A 19 15.62 -14.21 -5.87
N TYR A 20 15.05 -14.11 -7.08
CA TYR A 20 14.10 -13.05 -7.43
C TYR A 20 12.74 -13.23 -6.76
N SER A 21 12.25 -14.46 -6.58
CA SER A 21 10.97 -14.69 -5.89
C SER A 21 11.03 -14.21 -4.43
N LYS A 22 12.14 -14.51 -3.73
CA LYS A 22 12.35 -14.04 -2.34
C LYS A 22 12.44 -12.52 -2.24
N LYS A 23 13.06 -11.86 -3.23
CA LYS A 23 13.12 -10.40 -3.30
C LYS A 23 11.75 -9.77 -3.53
N ILE A 24 10.92 -10.39 -4.39
CA ILE A 24 9.55 -9.93 -4.63
C ILE A 24 8.71 -10.05 -3.36
N GLU A 25 8.81 -11.16 -2.61
CA GLU A 25 8.11 -11.32 -1.33
C GLU A 25 8.57 -10.29 -0.29
N ALA A 26 9.88 -10.07 -0.14
CA ALA A 26 10.40 -9.04 0.77
C ALA A 26 9.92 -7.62 0.38
N CYS A 27 9.84 -7.33 -0.92
CA CYS A 27 9.26 -6.07 -1.41
C CYS A 27 7.77 -5.96 -1.09
N LYS A 28 7.00 -7.05 -1.18
CA LYS A 28 5.58 -7.07 -0.81
C LYS A 28 5.37 -6.87 0.68
N GLU A 29 6.15 -7.53 1.53
CA GLU A 29 6.10 -7.35 2.98
C GLU A 29 6.43 -5.91 3.38
N SER A 30 7.45 -5.31 2.76
CA SER A 30 7.80 -3.90 2.99
C SER A 30 6.74 -2.92 2.47
N ALA A 31 5.98 -3.30 1.43
CA ALA A 31 4.91 -2.49 0.85
C ALA A 31 3.53 -2.80 1.47
N ALA A 32 3.42 -3.88 2.25
CA ALA A 32 2.19 -4.32 2.89
C ALA A 32 1.75 -3.24 3.89
N MET A 33 0.52 -2.79 3.74
CA MET A 33 -0.05 -1.77 4.61
C MET A 33 -0.79 -2.42 5.76
N ASP A 34 -0.83 -1.74 6.91
CA ASP A 34 -1.75 -2.10 7.97
C ASP A 34 -3.19 -2.01 7.41
N PRO A 35 -3.96 -3.12 7.35
CA PRO A 35 -5.32 -3.14 6.80
C PRO A 35 -6.26 -2.16 7.52
N ASN A 36 -5.93 -1.74 8.75
CA ASN A 36 -6.71 -0.79 9.53
C ASN A 36 -6.31 0.67 9.30
N ALA A 37 -5.10 0.95 8.81
CA ALA A 37 -4.61 2.33 8.65
C ALA A 37 -5.48 3.13 7.66
N LYS A 38 -5.85 2.53 6.53
CA LYS A 38 -6.74 3.17 5.54
C LYS A 38 -8.11 3.50 6.10
N LYS A 39 -8.72 2.56 6.85
CA LYS A 39 -10.03 2.76 7.49
C LYS A 39 -9.98 3.85 8.55
N GLN A 40 -8.93 3.87 9.37
CA GLN A 40 -8.74 4.89 10.41
C GLN A 40 -8.57 6.28 9.78
N LEU A 41 -7.78 6.41 8.72
CA LEU A 41 -7.61 7.68 8.02
C LEU A 41 -8.89 8.16 7.34
N GLN A 42 -9.67 7.25 6.73
CA GLN A 42 -10.98 7.60 6.17
C GLN A 42 -11.98 8.05 7.25
N ALA A 43 -11.97 7.41 8.41
CA ALA A 43 -12.78 7.83 9.55
C ALA A 43 -12.33 9.21 10.08
N SER A 44 -11.03 9.42 10.21
CA SER A 44 -10.44 10.70 10.63
C SER A 44 -10.74 11.82 9.63
N PHE A 45 -10.70 11.55 8.33
CA PHE A 45 -11.12 12.49 7.29
C PHE A 45 -12.57 12.90 7.47
N SER A 46 -13.47 11.91 7.58
CA SER A 46 -14.91 12.16 7.77
C SER A 46 -15.20 12.93 9.06
N GLU A 47 -14.46 12.66 10.14
CA GLU A 47 -14.58 13.40 11.40
C GLU A 47 -14.14 14.86 11.23
N THR A 48 -13.03 15.08 10.52
CA THR A 48 -12.48 16.42 10.28
C THR A 48 -13.37 17.26 9.38
N GLU A 49 -13.95 16.67 8.33
CA GLU A 49 -14.98 17.33 7.51
C GLU A 49 -16.19 17.77 8.33
N ASN A 50 -16.67 16.90 9.23
CA ASN A 50 -17.77 17.23 10.13
C ASN A 50 -17.42 18.38 11.09
N LYS A 51 -16.17 18.45 11.57
CA LYS A 51 -15.67 19.55 12.41
C LYS A 51 -15.62 20.87 11.63
N ILE A 52 -15.11 20.85 10.40
CA ILE A 52 -15.10 22.04 9.51
C ILE A 52 -16.53 22.53 9.27
N ALA A 53 -17.46 21.62 8.93
CA ALA A 53 -18.86 21.97 8.72
C ALA A 53 -19.53 22.54 9.98
N ALA A 54 -19.14 22.09 11.17
CA ALA A 54 -19.61 22.65 12.44
C ALA A 54 -19.05 24.05 12.68
N LEU A 55 -17.74 24.25 12.51
CA LEU A 55 -17.09 25.56 12.65
C LEU A 55 -17.66 26.59 11.66
N GLN A 56 -17.92 26.19 10.42
CA GLN A 56 -18.56 27.05 9.41
C GLN A 56 -19.98 27.46 9.82
N ARG A 57 -20.75 26.55 10.44
CA ARG A 57 -22.06 26.88 11.03
C ARG A 57 -21.92 27.88 12.16
N ASP A 58 -20.94 27.71 13.05
CA ASP A 58 -20.69 28.63 14.16
C ASP A 58 -20.27 30.02 13.67
N ILE A 59 -19.45 30.11 12.61
CA ILE A 59 -19.10 31.37 11.94
C ILE A 59 -20.37 32.06 11.43
N ALA A 60 -21.25 31.35 10.73
CA ALA A 60 -22.49 31.92 10.20
C ALA A 60 -23.42 32.43 11.31
N VAL A 61 -23.45 31.76 12.47
CA VAL A 61 -24.20 32.21 13.65
C VAL A 61 -23.62 33.52 14.19
N GLU A 62 -22.30 33.62 14.34
CA GLU A 62 -21.65 34.83 14.85
C GLU A 62 -21.74 36.00 13.85
N GLU A 63 -21.66 35.74 12.54
CA GLU A 63 -21.89 36.75 11.48
C GLU A 63 -23.32 37.29 11.54
N ARG A 64 -24.32 36.43 11.76
CA ARG A 64 -25.71 36.87 11.98
C ARG A 64 -25.85 37.68 13.27
N ALA A 65 -25.10 37.35 14.32
CA ALA A 65 -25.09 38.13 15.56
C ALA A 65 -24.54 39.55 15.33
N ILE A 66 -23.51 39.70 14.48
CA ILE A 66 -23.02 41.03 14.06
C ILE A 66 -24.11 41.81 13.33
N TYR A 67 -24.80 41.20 12.37
CA TYR A 67 -25.89 41.85 11.66
C TYR A 67 -26.99 42.36 12.61
N ASN A 68 -27.38 41.52 13.58
CA ASN A 68 -28.36 41.89 14.60
C ASN A 68 -27.86 43.07 15.46
N LEU A 69 -26.61 43.05 15.91
CA LEU A 69 -26.01 44.14 16.68
C LEU A 69 -25.99 45.46 15.90
N LEU A 70 -25.63 45.42 14.62
CA LEU A 70 -25.66 46.59 13.74
C LEU A 70 -27.07 47.15 13.57
N SER A 71 -28.08 46.27 13.47
CA SER A 71 -29.48 46.69 13.31
C SER A 71 -30.09 47.28 14.59
N GLN A 72 -29.73 46.75 15.76
CA GLN A 72 -30.35 47.12 17.04
C GLN A 72 -29.61 48.25 17.74
N ASN A 73 -28.27 48.28 17.65
CA ASN A 73 -27.45 49.23 18.38
C ASN A 73 -26.12 49.51 17.65
N PRO A 74 -26.17 50.23 16.50
CA PRO A 74 -25.01 50.43 15.62
C PRO A 74 -23.82 51.16 16.28
N GLY A 75 -24.05 51.87 17.39
CA GLY A 75 -22.99 52.55 18.16
C GLY A 75 -22.23 51.64 19.13
N ASN A 76 -22.62 50.38 19.30
CA ASN A 76 -21.99 49.46 20.25
C ASN A 76 -20.73 48.79 19.67
N VAL A 77 -19.69 49.61 19.44
CA VAL A 77 -18.41 49.19 18.85
C VAL A 77 -17.76 48.05 19.63
N LYS A 78 -17.79 48.09 20.96
CA LYS A 78 -17.20 47.03 21.81
C LYS A 78 -17.85 45.65 21.59
N ALA A 79 -19.17 45.60 21.40
CA ALA A 79 -19.86 44.35 21.13
C ALA A 79 -19.51 43.80 19.73
N LEU A 80 -19.37 44.68 18.73
CA LEU A 80 -18.96 44.31 17.38
C LEU A 80 -17.51 43.80 17.33
N GLU A 81 -16.58 44.48 18.01
CA GLU A 81 -15.18 44.04 18.15
C GLU A 81 -15.09 42.65 18.77
N LYS A 82 -15.85 42.40 19.85
CA LYS A 82 -15.89 41.08 20.49
C LYS A 82 -16.38 39.97 19.56
N GLN A 83 -17.41 40.23 18.76
CA GLN A 83 -17.92 39.24 17.80
C GLN A 83 -16.95 39.01 16.63
N ASN A 84 -16.29 40.07 16.15
CA ASN A 84 -15.22 39.93 15.14
C ASN A 84 -14.05 39.09 15.66
N GLU A 85 -13.64 39.27 16.92
CA GLU A 85 -12.58 38.46 17.52
C GLU A 85 -12.94 36.97 17.56
N LYS A 86 -14.20 36.64 17.90
CA LYS A 86 -14.68 35.25 17.87
C LYS A 86 -14.68 34.66 16.47
N ILE A 87 -15.19 35.40 15.48
CA ILE A 87 -15.17 34.95 14.08
C ILE A 87 -13.74 34.72 13.62
N SER A 88 -12.80 35.60 14.00
CA SER A 88 -11.38 35.43 13.68
C SER A 88 -10.83 34.14 14.26
N LYS A 89 -11.15 33.81 15.53
CA LYS A 89 -10.73 32.55 16.16
C LYS A 89 -11.34 31.33 15.47
N LEU A 90 -12.63 31.38 15.14
CA LEU A 90 -13.29 30.28 14.42
C LEU A 90 -12.71 30.06 13.03
N LYS A 91 -12.39 31.14 12.29
CA LYS A 91 -11.73 31.06 10.99
C LYS A 91 -10.33 30.46 11.09
N GLN A 92 -9.58 30.83 12.13
CA GLN A 92 -8.29 30.19 12.40
C GLN A 92 -8.45 28.67 12.64
N SER A 93 -9.44 28.27 13.45
CA SER A 93 -9.72 26.85 13.68
C SER A 93 -10.15 26.11 12.42
N VAL A 94 -10.87 26.75 11.49
CA VAL A 94 -11.18 26.16 10.17
C VAL A 94 -9.89 25.89 9.39
N ASN A 95 -9.02 26.89 9.29
CA ASN A 95 -7.74 26.74 8.57
C ASN A 95 -6.89 25.59 9.15
N GLU A 96 -6.82 25.48 10.48
CA GLU A 96 -6.10 24.39 11.15
C GLU A 96 -6.68 23.00 10.82
N GLN A 97 -8.01 22.89 10.68
CA GLN A 97 -8.64 21.64 10.26
C GLN A 97 -8.42 21.36 8.76
N GLU A 98 -8.40 22.39 7.91
CA GLU A 98 -8.11 22.24 6.48
C GLU A 98 -6.67 21.74 6.23
N GLU A 99 -5.68 22.28 6.96
CA GLU A 99 -4.30 21.77 6.94
C GLU A 99 -4.22 20.29 7.39
N HIS A 100 -5.04 19.91 8.37
CA HIS A 100 -5.13 18.52 8.80
C HIS A 100 -5.72 17.61 7.70
N VAL A 101 -6.73 18.09 6.97
CA VAL A 101 -7.30 17.38 5.82
C VAL A 101 -6.26 17.15 4.73
N GLU A 102 -5.45 18.16 4.38
CA GLU A 102 -4.38 18.01 3.38
C GLU A 102 -3.36 16.92 3.79
N THR A 103 -3.05 16.85 5.07
CA THR A 103 -2.17 15.81 5.62
C THR A 103 -2.78 14.41 5.44
N ILE A 104 -4.07 14.25 5.76
CA ILE A 104 -4.78 12.98 5.61
C ILE A 104 -4.86 12.57 4.13
N ILE A 105 -5.12 13.51 3.22
CA ILE A 105 -5.14 13.26 1.77
C ILE A 105 -3.79 12.73 1.30
N THR A 106 -2.69 13.40 1.68
CA THR A 106 -1.33 12.98 1.31
C THR A 106 -1.04 11.54 1.78
N GLN A 107 -1.47 11.18 2.99
CA GLN A 107 -1.31 9.83 3.53
C GLN A 107 -2.17 8.79 2.78
N LEU A 108 -3.40 9.14 2.41
CA LEU A 108 -4.27 8.29 1.60
C LEU A 108 -3.72 8.05 0.19
N GLU A 109 -3.09 9.07 -0.42
CA GLU A 109 -2.42 8.93 -1.72
C GLU A 109 -1.20 8.01 -1.64
N GLU A 110 -0.39 8.13 -0.57
CA GLU A 110 0.73 7.22 -0.34
C GLU A 110 0.24 5.77 -0.18
N ILE A 111 -0.88 5.58 0.53
CA ILE A 111 -1.52 4.27 0.67
C ILE A 111 -1.90 3.71 -0.69
N ALA A 112 -2.61 4.49 -1.50
CA ALA A 112 -3.04 4.07 -2.84
C ALA A 112 -1.84 3.71 -3.75
N ARG A 113 -0.73 4.45 -3.63
CA ARG A 113 0.50 4.15 -4.36
C ARG A 113 1.11 2.81 -3.94
N LYS A 114 1.15 2.50 -2.65
CA LYS A 114 1.66 1.21 -2.14
C LYS A 114 0.76 0.04 -2.56
N GLU A 115 -0.56 0.21 -2.49
CA GLU A 115 -1.52 -0.79 -2.98
C GLU A 115 -1.28 -1.14 -4.47
N LYS A 116 -1.04 -0.13 -5.30
CA LYS A 116 -0.71 -0.33 -6.72
C LYS A 116 0.60 -1.08 -6.92
N LEU A 117 1.65 -0.74 -6.16
CA LEU A 117 2.94 -1.44 -6.22
C LEU A 117 2.79 -2.92 -5.85
N VAL A 118 2.00 -3.24 -4.82
CA VAL A 118 1.73 -4.64 -4.44
C VAL A 118 1.02 -5.38 -5.56
N GLN A 119 0.01 -4.79 -6.21
CA GLN A 119 -0.68 -5.39 -7.36
C GLN A 119 0.26 -5.63 -8.55
N GLU A 120 1.17 -4.70 -8.84
CA GLU A 120 2.19 -4.86 -9.88
C GLU A 120 3.16 -6.02 -9.53
N LEU A 121 3.59 -6.12 -8.26
CA LEU A 121 4.42 -7.22 -7.78
C LEU A 121 3.69 -8.58 -7.85
N ASP A 122 2.38 -8.62 -7.58
CA ASP A 122 1.55 -9.81 -7.76
C ASP A 122 1.54 -10.27 -9.23
N SER A 123 1.35 -9.32 -10.15
CA SER A 123 1.36 -9.60 -11.60
C SER A 123 2.72 -10.13 -12.05
N ILE A 124 3.82 -9.49 -11.62
CA ILE A 124 5.19 -9.94 -11.90
C ILE A 124 5.40 -11.36 -11.33
N GLN A 125 4.96 -11.63 -10.10
CA GLN A 125 5.12 -12.96 -9.50
C GLN A 125 4.29 -14.03 -10.24
N ALA A 126 3.09 -13.70 -10.71
CA ALA A 126 2.27 -14.61 -11.48
C ALA A 126 2.92 -14.97 -12.83
N ALA A 127 3.38 -13.96 -13.58
CA ALA A 127 4.14 -14.17 -14.82
C ALA A 127 5.42 -14.98 -14.57
N TYR A 128 6.11 -14.66 -13.47
CA TYR A 128 7.29 -15.38 -13.01
C TYR A 128 6.98 -16.88 -12.75
N LYS A 129 5.87 -17.20 -12.06
CA LYS A 129 5.47 -18.60 -11.79
C LYS A 129 5.16 -19.36 -13.08
N GLN A 130 4.57 -18.70 -14.08
CA GLN A 130 4.33 -19.30 -15.40
C GLN A 130 5.63 -19.61 -16.16
N CYS A 131 6.60 -18.71 -16.12
CA CYS A 131 7.95 -18.96 -16.68
C CYS A 131 8.63 -20.14 -15.99
N LEU A 132 8.59 -20.20 -14.65
CA LEU A 132 9.17 -21.31 -13.89
C LEU A 132 8.52 -22.65 -14.25
N ALA A 133 7.18 -22.71 -14.35
CA ALA A 133 6.46 -23.91 -14.77
C ALA A 133 6.86 -24.36 -16.18
N SER A 134 7.08 -23.41 -17.10
CA SER A 134 7.54 -23.71 -18.46
C SER A 134 8.95 -24.30 -18.47
N LEU A 135 9.86 -23.76 -17.66
CA LEU A 135 11.21 -24.31 -17.49
C LEU A 135 11.20 -25.70 -16.85
N MET A 136 10.35 -25.93 -15.83
CA MET A 136 10.18 -27.25 -15.21
C MET A 136 9.60 -28.28 -16.18
N ASN A 137 8.65 -27.89 -17.03
CA ASN A 137 8.13 -28.74 -18.09
C ASN A 137 9.21 -29.09 -19.13
N LEU A 138 10.08 -28.13 -19.48
CA LEU A 138 11.23 -28.38 -20.35
C LEU A 138 12.19 -29.40 -19.71
N ARG A 139 12.52 -29.23 -18.42
CA ARG A 139 13.31 -30.19 -17.63
C ARG A 139 12.71 -31.60 -17.69
N ASN A 140 11.40 -31.74 -17.45
CA ASN A 140 10.74 -33.03 -17.43
C ASN A 140 10.68 -33.73 -18.80
N ARG A 141 10.71 -32.96 -19.90
CA ARG A 141 10.76 -33.48 -21.27
C ARG A 141 12.15 -33.99 -21.67
N PHE A 142 13.20 -33.59 -20.98
CA PHE A 142 14.58 -34.03 -21.21
C PHE A 142 15.21 -34.60 -19.92
N PRO A 143 14.72 -35.75 -19.40
CA PRO A 143 15.11 -36.26 -18.08
C PRO A 143 16.52 -36.88 -18.04
N ASP A 144 16.92 -37.61 -19.08
CA ASP A 144 18.26 -38.26 -19.16
C ASP A 144 19.39 -37.23 -19.27
N SER A 145 19.06 -36.06 -19.82
CA SER A 145 19.94 -34.90 -19.88
C SER A 145 20.22 -34.29 -18.49
N TYR A 146 19.41 -34.58 -17.46
CA TYR A 146 19.50 -33.91 -16.16
C TYR A 146 20.36 -34.65 -15.12
N LYS A 147 20.39 -36.00 -15.17
CA LYS A 147 21.19 -36.83 -14.26
C LYS A 147 22.69 -36.60 -14.43
N ASP A 148 23.15 -36.52 -15.69
CA ASP A 148 24.57 -36.32 -15.99
C ASP A 148 25.08 -34.93 -15.55
N ALA A 149 24.19 -33.92 -15.54
CA ALA A 149 24.53 -32.57 -15.11
C ALA A 149 24.51 -32.38 -13.58
N GLU A 150 23.72 -33.17 -12.84
CA GLU A 150 23.75 -33.18 -11.37
C GLU A 150 25.07 -33.78 -10.83
N GLU A 151 25.60 -34.84 -11.47
CA GLU A 151 26.87 -35.47 -11.09
C GLU A 151 28.10 -34.59 -11.38
N GLU A 152 28.15 -33.87 -12.52
CA GLU A 152 29.28 -32.98 -12.85
C GLU A 152 29.31 -31.68 -12.03
N SER A 153 28.15 -31.21 -11.54
CA SER A 153 28.04 -29.90 -10.90
C SER A 153 27.99 -29.94 -9.36
N GLY A 154 27.89 -31.13 -8.76
CA GLY A 154 27.89 -31.32 -7.30
C GLY A 154 26.67 -30.73 -6.58
N ILE A 155 25.59 -30.45 -7.29
CA ILE A 155 24.41 -29.74 -6.76
C ILE A 155 23.25 -30.73 -6.60
N PHE A 156 22.89 -31.02 -5.34
CA PHE A 156 21.64 -31.71 -5.01
C PHE A 156 20.49 -30.71 -5.01
N PHE A 157 19.50 -30.92 -5.89
CA PHE A 157 18.23 -30.24 -5.78
C PHE A 157 17.48 -30.79 -4.57
N LEU A 158 16.94 -29.92 -3.72
CA LEU A 158 15.94 -30.31 -2.72
C LEU A 158 14.75 -30.91 -3.48
N THR A 159 14.74 -32.23 -3.56
CA THR A 159 13.59 -33.01 -4.02
C THR A 159 12.39 -32.57 -3.20
N THR A 160 11.31 -32.19 -3.88
CA THR A 160 9.98 -32.17 -3.28
C THR A 160 9.80 -33.42 -2.41
N PRO A 161 9.24 -33.32 -1.20
CA PRO A 161 9.04 -34.50 -0.36
C PRO A 161 8.26 -35.52 -1.18
N LYS A 162 8.83 -36.72 -1.35
CA LYS A 162 8.13 -37.84 -1.97
C LYS A 162 6.79 -37.96 -1.26
N PRO A 163 5.64 -38.07 -1.98
CA PRO A 163 4.39 -38.40 -1.33
C PRO A 163 4.61 -39.70 -0.58
N GLY A 164 4.58 -39.60 0.76
CA GLY A 164 4.81 -40.72 1.63
C GLY A 164 3.82 -41.82 1.27
N LYS A 165 4.33 -43.00 0.94
CA LYS A 165 3.56 -44.22 1.13
C LYS A 165 3.40 -44.36 2.64
N PHE A 166 2.31 -43.84 3.19
CA PHE A 166 1.78 -44.37 4.45
C PHE A 166 1.45 -45.85 4.16
N LYS A 167 2.34 -46.74 4.56
CA LYS A 167 1.97 -48.13 4.77
C LYS A 167 1.23 -48.16 6.09
N SER A 168 -0.05 -48.49 6.04
CA SER A 168 -0.77 -49.01 7.19
C SER A 168 -0.15 -50.35 7.58
N GLN A 169 0.44 -50.40 8.77
CA GLN A 169 0.52 -51.58 9.62
C GLN A 169 0.27 -51.13 11.05
#